data_AF-S7RVT4-F1
#
_entry.id   AF-S7RVT4-F1
#
_cell.length_a   1.000
_cell.length_b   1.000
_cell.length_c   1.000
_cell.angle_alpha   90.00
_cell.angle_beta   90.00
_cell.angle_gamma   90.00
#
_symmetry.space_group_name_H-M   'P 1'
#
loop_
_entity.id
_entity.type
_entity.pdbx_description
1 polymer ?
#
loop_
_entity_poly.entity_id
_entity_poly.type
_entity_poly.pdbx_seq_one_letter_code
_entity_poly.pdbx_strand_id
1 'polypeptide(L)'
;MNFTARVMVSGLDRRLKLSSLIKLRLIVPPSLYFLISLNYALVSLAFKVPFNRRRVVPLSQACSRLIGDSRFGNGGFVAFWMLAWVGMTALGLAVEALVTILTPKFIPFFLVLWLIANVSVSYYPIELLPTIFRYGYAAPFYNVSRAVRTIVFSTRNQVGLNFGVLFAWIAVSCLTIPLFQWFMRRQAMTEFRKSQGQKGEKQA
;
A
#
# COMPACT_ATOMS: atom_id res chain seq x y z
N MET A 1 2.37 2.46 -15.63
CA MET A 1 3.31 1.64 -16.42
C MET A 1 2.76 0.22 -16.50
N ASN A 2 2.24 -0.22 -17.65
CA ASN A 2 1.66 -1.57 -17.82
C ASN A 2 2.77 -2.64 -17.93
N PHE A 3 3.28 -3.09 -16.79
CA PHE A 3 4.33 -4.12 -16.70
C PHE A 3 3.91 -5.42 -17.39
N THR A 4 2.63 -5.80 -17.27
CA THR A 4 2.03 -6.98 -17.92
C THR A 4 2.10 -6.90 -19.45
N ALA A 5 1.83 -5.73 -20.04
CA ALA A 5 1.93 -5.54 -21.49
C ALA A 5 3.37 -5.68 -21.97
N ARG A 6 4.35 -5.17 -21.20
CA ARG A 6 5.77 -5.34 -21.55
C ARG A 6 6.24 -6.78 -21.39
N VAL A 7 5.81 -7.51 -20.37
CA VAL A 7 6.15 -8.93 -20.21
C VAL A 7 5.58 -9.78 -21.35
N MET A 8 4.36 -9.47 -21.80
CA MET A 8 3.73 -10.11 -22.97
C MET A 8 4.48 -9.82 -24.27
N VAL A 9 4.92 -8.56 -24.49
CA VAL A 9 5.62 -8.15 -25.71
C VAL A 9 7.08 -8.59 -25.74
N SER A 10 7.78 -8.61 -24.60
CA SER A 10 9.21 -8.96 -24.52
C SER A 10 9.48 -10.47 -24.42
N GLY A 11 8.45 -11.31 -24.25
CA GLY A 11 8.61 -12.75 -24.11
C GLY A 11 9.39 -13.18 -22.86
N LEU A 12 9.53 -12.29 -21.86
CA LEU A 12 10.31 -12.52 -20.64
C LEU A 12 9.78 -13.69 -19.81
N ASP A 13 8.47 -13.94 -19.89
CA ASP A 13 7.76 -15.05 -19.23
C ASP A 13 8.30 -16.43 -19.67
N ARG A 14 8.80 -16.54 -20.91
CA ARG A 14 9.33 -17.79 -21.48
C ARG A 14 10.79 -18.06 -21.10
N ARG A 15 11.52 -17.05 -20.62
CA ARG A 15 12.97 -17.11 -20.33
C ARG A 15 13.30 -17.10 -18.83
N LEU A 16 12.44 -16.53 -17.97
CA LEU A 16 12.70 -16.41 -16.53
C LEU A 16 11.81 -17.32 -15.68
N LYS A 17 12.38 -17.89 -14.61
CA LYS A 17 11.62 -18.63 -13.58
C LYS A 17 10.54 -17.71 -12.98
N LEU A 18 9.33 -18.24 -12.79
CA LEU A 18 8.19 -17.53 -12.18
C LEU A 18 8.56 -16.85 -10.84
N SER A 19 9.41 -17.49 -10.02
CA SER A 19 9.88 -16.90 -8.77
C SER A 19 10.70 -15.62 -8.97
N SER A 20 11.44 -15.50 -10.07
CA SER A 20 12.17 -14.28 -10.42
C SER A 20 11.21 -13.17 -10.88
N LEU A 21 10.18 -13.54 -11.65
CA LEU A 21 9.14 -12.61 -12.08
C LEU A 21 8.36 -12.03 -10.88
N ILE A 22 8.03 -12.88 -9.90
CA ILE A 22 7.35 -12.49 -8.65
C ILE A 22 8.24 -11.57 -7.81
N LYS A 23 9.52 -11.93 -7.62
CA LYS A 23 10.48 -11.10 -6.90
C LYS A 23 10.63 -9.73 -7.54
N LEU A 24 10.71 -9.68 -8.87
CA LEU A 24 10.80 -8.44 -9.61
C LEU A 24 9.57 -7.55 -9.38
N ARG A 25 8.36 -8.12 -9.41
CA ARG A 25 7.12 -7.36 -9.15
C ARG A 25 6.94 -6.94 -7.70
N LEU A 26 7.46 -7.71 -6.75
CA LEU A 26 7.36 -7.39 -5.33
C LEU A 26 8.42 -6.39 -4.86
N ILE A 27 9.62 -6.40 -5.45
CA ILE A 27 10.75 -5.59 -5.01
C ILE A 27 10.83 -4.24 -5.75
N VAL A 28 10.55 -4.23 -7.06
CA VAL A 28 10.72 -3.01 -7.88
C VAL A 28 9.80 -1.87 -7.43
N PRO A 29 8.48 -2.07 -7.18
CA PRO A 29 7.60 -0.97 -6.76
C PRO A 29 7.98 -0.38 -5.40
N PRO A 30 8.22 -1.17 -4.32
CA PRO A 30 8.64 -0.61 -3.03
C PRO A 30 9.96 0.17 -3.10
N SER A 31 10.92 -0.28 -3.93
CA SER A 31 12.18 0.44 -4.14
C SER A 31 11.97 1.79 -4.82
N LEU A 32 11.11 1.88 -5.84
CA LEU A 32 10.76 3.17 -6.46
C LEU A 32 10.01 4.07 -5.48
N TYR A 33 9.05 3.52 -4.73
CA TYR A 33 8.29 4.27 -3.74
C TYR A 33 9.18 4.80 -2.61
N PHE A 34 10.27 4.13 -2.27
CA PHE A 34 11.24 4.62 -1.29
C PHE A 34 11.87 5.94 -1.74
N LEU A 35 12.30 6.03 -3.01
CA LEU A 35 12.88 7.26 -3.55
C LEU A 35 11.82 8.37 -3.71
N ILE A 36 10.62 8.02 -4.18
CA ILE A 36 9.53 8.99 -4.36
C ILE A 36 9.07 9.56 -3.01
N SER A 37 8.89 8.71 -2.00
CA SER A 37 8.50 9.14 -0.66
C SER A 37 9.56 10.03 -0.01
N LEU A 38 10.85 9.80 -0.29
CA LEU A 38 11.93 10.67 0.20
C LEU A 38 11.84 12.07 -0.41
N ASN A 39 11.65 12.17 -1.73
CA ASN A 39 11.45 13.45 -2.41
C ASN A 39 10.21 14.18 -1.88
N TYR A 40 9.11 13.45 -1.71
CA TYR A 40 7.87 13.98 -1.13
C TYR A 40 8.08 14.53 0.30
N ALA A 41 8.82 13.80 1.13
CA ALA A 41 9.16 14.25 2.48
C ALA A 41 10.08 15.49 2.47
N LEU A 42 11.07 15.55 1.56
CA LEU A 42 11.96 16.72 1.39
C LEU A 42 11.20 17.97 0.95
N VAL A 43 10.27 17.83 0.00
CA VAL A 43 9.40 18.94 -0.42
C VAL A 43 8.55 19.42 0.75
N SER A 44 7.97 18.49 1.52
CA SER A 44 7.19 18.82 2.72
C SER A 44 8.03 19.55 3.78
N LEU A 45 9.32 19.19 3.91
CA LEU A 45 10.27 19.89 4.78
C LEU A 45 10.60 21.31 4.26
N ALA A 46 10.75 21.47 2.95
CA ALA A 46 11.02 22.77 2.31
C ALA A 46 9.87 23.78 2.53
N PHE A 47 8.62 23.29 2.56
CA PHE A 47 7.45 24.10 2.94
C PHE A 47 7.33 24.38 4.45
N LYS A 48 8.38 24.09 5.24
CA LYS A 48 8.46 24.34 6.69
C LYS A 48 7.30 23.72 7.49
N VAL A 49 6.86 22.52 7.10
CA VAL A 49 5.87 21.77 7.89
C VAL A 49 6.44 21.51 9.29
N PRO A 50 5.69 21.80 10.37
CA PRO A 50 6.21 21.81 11.73
C PRO A 50 6.39 20.41 12.31
N PHE A 51 7.38 19.66 11.83
CA PHE A 51 7.68 18.30 12.31
C PHE A 51 8.45 18.26 13.65
N ASN A 52 9.00 19.39 14.08
CA ASN A 52 9.96 19.47 15.20
C ASN A 52 9.58 20.50 16.27
N ARG A 53 8.30 20.90 16.36
CA ARG A 53 7.88 21.89 17.37
C ARG A 53 7.73 21.21 18.73
N ARG A 54 8.57 21.60 19.69
CA ARG A 54 8.26 21.44 21.13
C ARG A 54 6.97 22.19 21.43
N ARG A 55 6.02 21.52 22.07
CA ARG A 55 4.78 22.16 22.52
C ARG A 55 5.10 23.15 23.65
N VAL A 56 5.04 24.45 23.37
CA VAL A 56 4.93 25.48 24.42
C VAL A 56 3.47 25.48 24.85
N VAL A 57 3.15 24.71 25.89
CA VAL A 57 1.82 24.73 26.52
C VAL A 57 1.80 25.86 27.54
N PRO A 58 0.82 26.78 27.51
CA PRO A 58 0.64 27.75 28.59
C PRO A 58 0.42 27.02 29.93
N LEU A 59 0.96 27.60 31.01
CA LEU A 59 1.13 27.00 32.34
C LEU A 59 -0.16 26.44 32.98
N SER A 60 -1.34 26.77 32.47
CA SER A 60 -2.63 26.38 33.04
C SER A 60 -3.04 24.91 32.83
N GLN A 61 -2.38 24.15 31.95
CA GLN A 61 -2.66 22.71 31.73
C GLN A 61 -1.56 21.77 32.26
N ALA A 62 -0.76 22.25 33.23
CA ALA A 62 0.41 21.55 33.76
C ALA A 62 0.12 20.26 34.54
N CYS A 63 -1.11 19.98 34.98
CA CYS A 63 -1.39 18.82 35.83
C CYS A 63 -1.30 17.46 35.08
N SER A 64 -1.37 17.47 33.74
CA SER A 64 -1.16 16.28 32.90
C SER A 64 0.30 16.17 32.42
N ARG A 65 1.27 16.25 33.33
CA ARG A 65 2.73 16.21 33.02
C ARG A 65 3.49 15.00 33.56
N LEU A 66 2.84 13.97 34.07
CA LEU A 66 3.55 12.80 34.62
C LEU A 66 3.88 11.71 33.59
N ILE A 67 3.53 11.87 32.32
CA ILE A 67 3.82 10.88 31.27
C ILE A 67 4.54 11.61 30.13
N GLY A 68 5.86 11.45 30.09
CA GLY A 68 6.77 12.27 29.30
C GLY A 68 6.57 12.19 27.78
N ASP A 69 6.20 13.31 27.15
CA ASP A 69 5.88 13.32 25.72
C ASP A 69 6.60 14.47 24.98
N SER A 70 7.91 14.32 24.82
CA SER A 70 8.61 14.77 23.59
C SER A 70 8.74 13.56 22.65
N ARG A 71 7.64 12.92 22.26
CA ARG A 71 7.71 11.56 21.66
C ARG A 71 8.31 11.50 20.26
N PHE A 72 8.32 12.62 19.53
CA PHE A 72 9.06 12.76 18.28
C PHE A 72 9.96 13.99 18.43
N GLY A 73 11.24 13.78 18.78
CA GLY A 73 12.27 14.82 18.66
C GLY A 73 12.61 15.08 17.19
N ASN A 74 13.91 15.21 16.87
CA ASN A 74 14.40 15.33 15.49
C ASN A 74 13.97 14.19 14.53
N GLY A 75 13.35 13.10 15.04
CA GLY A 75 12.87 11.94 14.29
C GLY A 75 11.46 12.07 13.67
N GLY A 76 10.73 13.16 13.89
CA GLY A 76 9.39 13.35 13.30
C GLY A 76 9.40 13.33 11.76
N PHE A 77 10.47 13.83 11.15
CA PHE A 77 10.70 13.76 9.71
C PHE A 77 10.83 12.31 9.19
N VAL A 78 11.64 11.49 9.87
CA VAL A 78 11.86 10.09 9.49
C VAL A 78 10.56 9.28 9.63
N ALA A 79 9.79 9.54 10.70
CA ALA A 79 8.49 8.89 10.89
C ALA A 79 7.48 9.26 9.79
N PHE A 80 7.43 10.53 9.39
CA PHE A 80 6.60 10.98 8.27
C PHE A 80 7.03 10.35 6.95
N TRP A 81 8.34 10.30 6.69
CA TRP A 81 8.88 9.66 5.49
C TRP A 81 8.56 8.17 5.43
N MET A 82 8.81 7.42 6.51
CA MET A 82 8.51 6.00 6.59
C MET A 82 7.00 5.73 6.49
N LEU A 83 6.16 6.60 7.06
CA LEU A 83 4.70 6.49 6.90
C LEU A 83 4.28 6.66 5.44
N ALA A 84 4.83 7.66 4.73
CA ALA A 84 4.55 7.88 3.31
C ALA A 84 5.01 6.68 2.46
N TRP A 85 6.19 6.12 2.76
CA TRP A 85 6.70 4.93 2.08
C TRP A 85 5.81 3.70 2.29
N VAL A 86 5.46 3.39 3.54
CA VAL A 86 4.59 2.25 3.88
C VAL A 86 3.18 2.45 3.31
N GLY A 87 2.64 3.67 3.33
CA GLY A 87 1.34 4.00 2.75
C GLY A 87 1.28 3.77 1.24
N MET A 88 2.28 4.29 0.50
CA MET A 88 2.39 4.06 -0.94
C MET A 88 2.61 2.58 -1.26
N THR A 89 3.41 1.88 -0.45
CA THR A 89 3.69 0.45 -0.65
C THR A 89 2.46 -0.42 -0.40
N ALA A 90 1.67 -0.14 0.64
CA ALA A 90 0.44 -0.88 0.93
C ALA A 90 -0.58 -0.75 -0.20
N LEU A 91 -0.83 0.48 -0.68
CA LEU A 91 -1.78 0.74 -1.77
C LEU A 91 -1.26 0.23 -3.11
N GLY A 92 0.02 0.46 -3.42
CA GLY A 92 0.64 0.03 -4.66
C GLY A 92 0.70 -1.49 -4.81
N LEU A 93 1.07 -2.22 -3.74
CA LEU A 93 1.06 -3.68 -3.75
C LEU A 93 -0.35 -4.27 -3.80
N ALA A 94 -1.33 -3.63 -3.14
CA ALA A 94 -2.73 -4.06 -3.23
C ALA A 94 -3.25 -3.94 -4.67
N VAL A 95 -2.93 -2.84 -5.36
CA VAL A 95 -3.27 -2.65 -6.78
C VAL A 95 -2.55 -3.66 -7.66
N GLU A 96 -1.26 -3.91 -7.44
CA GLU A 96 -0.49 -4.89 -8.21
C GLU A 96 -1.06 -6.31 -8.05
N ALA A 97 -1.40 -6.70 -6.83
CA ALA A 97 -2.07 -7.97 -6.55
C ALA A 97 -3.40 -8.07 -7.31
N LEU A 98 -4.16 -6.99 -7.35
CA LEU A 98 -5.48 -7.01 -7.97
C LEU A 98 -5.45 -7.02 -9.51
N VAL A 99 -4.45 -6.36 -10.10
CA VAL A 99 -4.17 -6.44 -11.55
C VAL A 99 -3.83 -7.87 -11.97
N THR A 100 -3.26 -8.70 -11.08
CA THR A 100 -3.03 -10.12 -11.40
C THR A 100 -4.30 -10.99 -11.37
N ILE A 101 -5.35 -10.54 -10.67
CA ILE A 101 -6.62 -11.27 -10.54
C ILE A 101 -7.60 -10.91 -11.65
N LEU A 102 -7.66 -9.62 -12.03
CA LEU A 102 -8.71 -9.11 -12.91
C LEU A 102 -8.33 -9.15 -14.39
N THR A 103 -9.27 -9.61 -15.23
CA THR A 103 -9.18 -9.52 -16.69
C THR A 103 -8.86 -8.08 -17.11
N PRO A 104 -7.92 -7.85 -18.06
CA PRO A 104 -7.44 -6.52 -18.45
C PRO A 104 -8.53 -5.51 -18.80
N LYS A 105 -9.71 -6.00 -19.19
CA LYS A 105 -10.88 -5.19 -19.56
C LYS A 105 -11.63 -4.57 -18.36
N PHE A 106 -11.60 -5.19 -17.18
CA PHE A 106 -12.32 -4.71 -15.98
C PHE A 106 -11.43 -3.98 -14.97
N ILE A 107 -10.12 -3.94 -15.21
CA ILE A 107 -9.13 -3.27 -14.35
C ILE A 107 -9.51 -1.82 -13.99
N PRO A 108 -9.83 -0.92 -14.95
CA PRO A 108 -10.06 0.48 -14.62
C PRO A 108 -11.31 0.69 -13.75
N PHE A 109 -12.37 -0.08 -13.97
CA PHE A 109 -13.61 0.02 -13.19
C PHE A 109 -13.36 -0.33 -11.72
N PHE A 110 -12.65 -1.43 -11.48
CA PHE A 110 -12.31 -1.83 -10.13
C PHE A 110 -11.36 -0.84 -9.46
N LEU A 111 -10.34 -0.34 -10.17
CA LEU A 111 -9.39 0.63 -9.61
C LEU A 111 -10.09 1.92 -9.14
N VAL A 112 -11.07 2.40 -9.90
CA VAL A 112 -11.85 3.58 -9.52
C VAL A 112 -12.68 3.27 -8.27
N LEU A 113 -13.37 2.13 -8.22
CA LEU A 113 -14.16 1.73 -7.05
C LEU A 113 -13.28 1.60 -5.79
N TRP A 114 -12.11 0.96 -5.93
CA TRP A 114 -11.14 0.80 -4.85
C TRP A 114 -10.60 2.14 -4.35
N LEU A 115 -10.29 3.05 -5.27
CA LEU A 115 -9.84 4.40 -4.93
C LEU A 115 -10.92 5.18 -4.17
N ILE A 116 -12.17 5.16 -4.66
CA ILE A 116 -13.30 5.86 -4.02
C ILE A 116 -13.56 5.28 -2.62
N ALA A 117 -13.55 3.96 -2.46
CA ALA A 117 -13.73 3.30 -1.17
C ALA A 117 -12.66 3.71 -0.14
N ASN A 118 -11.40 3.90 -0.58
CA ASN A 118 -10.31 4.31 0.31
C ASN A 118 -10.33 5.82 0.64
N VAL A 119 -10.61 6.65 -0.37
CA VAL A 119 -10.57 8.12 -0.24
C VAL A 119 -11.79 8.66 0.50
N SER A 120 -12.98 8.08 0.28
CA SER A 120 -14.24 8.55 0.89
C SER A 120 -14.19 8.62 2.42
N VAL A 121 -13.51 7.68 3.07
CA VAL A 121 -13.45 7.63 4.54
C VAL A 121 -12.38 8.56 5.15
N SER A 122 -11.53 9.18 4.33
CA SER A 122 -10.38 9.96 4.83
C SER A 122 -10.65 11.45 5.01
N TYR A 123 -11.72 11.98 4.41
CA TYR A 123 -12.06 13.40 4.48
C TYR A 123 -12.56 13.80 5.87
N TYR A 124 -13.47 13.02 6.45
CA TYR A 124 -14.12 13.33 7.72
C TYR A 124 -13.78 12.28 8.80
N PRO A 125 -13.77 12.67 10.09
CA PRO A 125 -13.63 11.69 11.17
C PRO A 125 -14.81 10.70 11.15
N ILE A 126 -14.52 9.41 11.37
CA ILE A 126 -15.50 8.32 11.28
C ILE A 126 -16.68 8.52 12.25
N GLU A 127 -16.48 9.26 13.34
CA GLU A 127 -17.52 9.60 14.31
C GLU A 127 -18.64 10.48 13.74
N LEU A 128 -18.36 11.24 12.67
CA LEU A 128 -19.34 12.08 11.99
C LEU A 128 -20.01 11.36 10.80
N LEU A 129 -19.55 10.17 10.45
CA LEU A 129 -20.05 9.42 9.30
C LEU A 129 -21.12 8.41 9.74
N PRO A 130 -22.12 8.13 8.89
CA PRO A 130 -23.10 7.10 9.17
C PRO A 130 -22.41 5.73 9.32
N THR A 131 -23.02 4.85 10.11
CA THR A 131 -22.47 3.55 10.55
C THR A 131 -21.87 2.70 9.42
N ILE A 132 -22.38 2.85 8.19
CA ILE A 132 -21.91 2.16 6.99
C ILE A 132 -20.42 2.42 6.72
N PHE A 133 -19.88 3.61 7.02
CA PHE A 133 -18.48 3.95 6.76
C PHE A 133 -17.51 3.49 7.87
N ARG A 134 -17.97 2.74 8.87
CA ARG A 134 -17.08 2.18 9.91
C ARG A 134 -16.06 1.17 9.37
N TYR A 135 -16.21 0.66 8.14
CA TYR A 135 -15.16 -0.11 7.47
C TYR A 135 -13.86 0.69 7.28
N GLY A 136 -13.94 2.03 7.35
CA GLY A 136 -12.80 2.94 7.27
C GLY A 136 -11.68 2.69 8.27
N TYR A 137 -11.97 2.08 9.43
CA TYR A 137 -10.92 1.72 10.40
C TYR A 137 -9.89 0.75 9.79
N ALA A 138 -10.32 -0.13 8.89
CA ALA A 138 -9.44 -1.03 8.17
C ALA A 138 -8.84 -0.42 6.90
N ALA A 139 -9.33 0.74 6.44
CA ALA A 139 -8.88 1.33 5.18
C ALA A 139 -7.42 1.85 5.32
N PRO A 140 -6.48 1.44 4.45
CA PRO A 140 -5.09 1.88 4.54
C PRO A 140 -4.95 3.41 4.44
N PHE A 141 -5.73 4.06 3.57
CA PHE A 141 -5.65 5.51 3.36
C PHE A 141 -6.15 6.33 4.56
N TYR A 142 -7.17 5.82 5.27
CA TYR A 142 -7.66 6.43 6.51
C TYR A 142 -6.58 6.41 7.60
N ASN A 143 -5.91 5.26 7.76
CA ASN A 143 -4.84 5.09 8.74
C ASN A 143 -3.61 5.99 8.45
N VAL A 144 -3.24 6.18 7.17
CA VAL A 144 -2.20 7.13 6.76
C VAL A 144 -2.58 8.56 7.11
N SER A 145 -3.77 9.00 6.68
CA SER A 145 -4.25 10.37 6.91
C SER A 145 -4.31 10.71 8.39
N ARG A 146 -4.73 9.76 9.22
CA ARG A 146 -4.77 9.89 10.67
C ARG A 146 -3.37 9.97 11.27
N ALA A 147 -2.46 9.08 10.86
CA ALA A 147 -1.07 9.08 11.32
C ALA A 147 -0.32 10.36 10.91
N VAL A 148 -0.54 10.91 9.71
CA VAL A 148 0.05 12.20 9.30
C VAL A 148 -0.40 13.33 10.23
N ARG A 149 -1.71 13.44 10.51
CA ARG A 149 -2.22 14.46 11.46
C ARG A 149 -1.62 14.26 12.85
N THR A 150 -1.48 13.02 13.30
CA THR A 150 -0.85 12.71 14.60
C THR A 150 0.62 13.12 14.64
N ILE A 151 1.37 12.90 13.56
CA ILE A 151 2.80 13.29 13.47
C ILE A 151 2.94 14.82 13.41
N VAL A 152 2.11 15.52 12.63
CA VAL A 152 2.15 16.98 12.47
C VAL A 152 1.70 17.71 13.74
N PHE A 153 0.65 17.25 14.40
CA PHE A 153 0.08 17.90 15.59
C PHE A 153 0.58 17.30 16.93
N SER A 154 1.41 16.25 16.87
CA SER A 154 1.91 15.51 18.04
C SER A 154 0.78 15.11 19.02
N THR A 155 -0.30 14.54 18.47
CA THR A 155 -1.51 14.15 19.22
C THR A 155 -1.41 12.69 19.70
N ARG A 156 -2.39 12.19 20.48
CA ARG A 156 -2.37 10.88 21.16
C ARG A 156 -1.82 9.71 20.32
N ASN A 157 -1.04 8.87 21.02
CA ASN A 157 -0.20 7.77 20.55
C ASN A 157 -0.97 6.57 19.93
N GLN A 158 -1.60 6.75 18.76
CA GLN A 158 -2.15 5.64 17.96
C GLN A 158 -1.35 5.39 16.66
N VAL A 159 -0.18 6.02 16.53
CA VAL A 159 0.70 5.89 15.37
C VAL A 159 1.10 4.43 15.16
N GLY A 160 1.49 3.70 16.21
CA GLY A 160 1.86 2.29 16.13
C GLY A 160 0.73 1.38 15.64
N LEU A 161 -0.51 1.63 16.06
CA LEU A 161 -1.68 0.86 15.62
C LEU A 161 -1.98 1.12 14.13
N ASN A 162 -1.90 2.38 13.70
CA ASN A 162 -2.05 2.72 12.28
C ASN A 162 -0.96 2.05 11.43
N PHE A 163 0.31 2.09 11.85
CA PHE A 163 1.40 1.36 11.18
C PHE A 163 1.14 -0.15 11.13
N GLY A 164 0.63 -0.74 12.21
CA GLY A 164 0.28 -2.16 12.27
C GLY A 164 -0.77 -2.55 11.22
N VAL A 165 -1.83 -1.75 11.06
CA VAL A 165 -2.86 -1.98 10.03
C VAL A 165 -2.26 -1.87 8.62
N LEU A 166 -1.38 -0.90 8.39
CA LEU A 166 -0.68 -0.79 7.10
C LEU A 166 0.21 -2.00 6.82
N PHE A 167 0.98 -2.48 7.80
CA PHE A 167 1.80 -3.68 7.65
C PHE A 167 0.95 -4.93 7.42
N ALA A 168 -0.22 -5.03 8.05
CA ALA A 168 -1.17 -6.12 7.79
C ALA A 168 -1.61 -6.12 6.32
N TRP A 169 -1.91 -4.95 5.73
CA TRP A 169 -2.23 -4.84 4.30
C TRP A 169 -1.07 -5.20 3.38
N ILE A 170 0.15 -4.83 3.74
CA ILE A 170 1.36 -5.22 3.00
C ILE A 170 1.53 -6.75 3.07
N ALA A 171 1.37 -7.35 4.25
CA ALA A 171 1.48 -8.79 4.43
C ALA A 171 0.41 -9.55 3.64
N VAL A 172 -0.85 -9.09 3.69
CA VAL A 172 -1.94 -9.62 2.86
C VAL A 172 -1.56 -9.52 1.39
N SER A 173 -1.15 -8.36 0.88
CA SER A 173 -0.79 -8.20 -0.53
C SER A 173 0.40 -9.08 -0.94
N CYS A 174 1.39 -9.22 -0.06
CA CYS A 174 2.56 -10.08 -0.26
C CYS A 174 2.21 -11.57 -0.31
N LEU A 175 1.21 -12.02 0.47
CA LEU A 175 0.70 -13.40 0.41
C LEU A 175 -0.19 -13.64 -0.82
N THR A 176 -0.92 -12.61 -1.24
CA THR A 176 -1.91 -12.67 -2.32
C THR A 176 -1.22 -12.90 -3.68
N ILE A 177 -0.11 -12.21 -3.95
CA ILE A 177 0.67 -12.32 -5.21
C ILE A 177 1.17 -13.76 -5.51
N PRO A 178 1.89 -14.47 -4.60
CA PRO A 178 2.39 -15.82 -4.85
C PRO A 178 1.27 -16.86 -4.93
N LEU A 179 0.20 -16.71 -4.15
CA LEU A 179 -1.00 -17.57 -4.22
C LEU A 179 -1.62 -17.53 -5.62
N PHE A 180 -1.78 -16.34 -6.20
CA PHE A 180 -2.37 -16.18 -7.52
C PHE A 180 -1.47 -16.65 -8.66
N GLN A 181 -0.17 -16.38 -8.57
CA GLN A 181 0.80 -16.91 -9.54
C GLN A 181 0.83 -18.44 -9.56
N TRP A 182 0.66 -19.08 -8.40
CA TRP A 182 0.49 -20.53 -8.33
C TRP A 182 -0.82 -21.01 -8.97
N PHE A 183 -1.92 -20.28 -8.75
CA PHE A 183 -3.23 -20.58 -9.35
C PHE A 183 -3.21 -20.46 -10.89
N MET A 184 -2.64 -19.37 -11.42
CA MET A 184 -2.47 -19.18 -12.87
C MET A 184 -1.59 -20.27 -13.49
N ARG A 185 -0.55 -20.73 -12.79
CA ARG A 185 0.29 -21.83 -13.27
C ARG A 185 -0.50 -23.14 -13.40
N ARG A 186 -1.39 -23.43 -12.45
CA ARG A 186 -2.27 -24.62 -12.53
C ARG A 186 -3.21 -24.52 -13.73
N GLN A 187 -3.77 -23.35 -13.99
CA GLN A 187 -4.62 -23.14 -15.17
C GLN A 187 -3.84 -23.27 -16.48
N ALA A 188 -2.66 -22.65 -16.59
CA ALA A 188 -1.80 -22.76 -17.77
C ALA A 188 -1.39 -24.23 -18.06
N MET A 189 -1.03 -25.01 -17.04
CA MET A 189 -0.73 -26.44 -17.22
C MET A 189 -1.95 -27.25 -17.69
N THR A 190 -3.15 -26.86 -17.26
CA THR A 190 -4.40 -27.51 -17.68
C THR A 190 -4.70 -27.19 -19.16
N GLU A 191 -4.47 -25.96 -19.61
CA GLU A 191 -4.62 -25.55 -21.01
C GLU A 191 -3.56 -26.16 -21.95
N PHE A 192 -2.30 -26.25 -21.50
CA PHE A 192 -1.25 -26.97 -22.23
C PHE A 192 -1.58 -28.46 -22.39
N ARG A 193 -2.18 -29.09 -21.36
CA ARG A 193 -2.57 -30.50 -21.41
C ARG A 193 -3.74 -30.74 -22.37
N LYS A 194 -4.70 -29.81 -22.45
CA LYS A 194 -5.80 -29.84 -23.44
C LYS A 194 -5.32 -29.64 -24.87
N SER A 195 -4.39 -28.71 -25.10
CA SER A 195 -3.84 -28.45 -26.44
C SER A 195 -2.91 -29.56 -26.95
N GLN A 196 -2.23 -30.30 -26.05
CA GLN A 196 -1.49 -31.51 -26.40
C GLN A 196 -2.42 -32.67 -26.78
N GLY A 197 -3.53 -32.87 -26.06
CA GLY A 197 -4.54 -33.88 -26.40
C GLY A 197 -5.17 -33.67 -27.78
N GLN A 198 -5.54 -32.43 -28.11
CA GLN A 198 -6.06 -32.08 -29.44
C GLN A 198 -5.04 -32.22 -30.58
N LYS A 199 -3.73 -32.10 -30.30
CA LYS A 199 -2.68 -32.35 -31.31
C LYS A 199 -2.46 -33.85 -31.55
N GLY A 200 -2.59 -34.68 -30.51
CA GLY A 200 -2.53 -36.14 -30.64
C GLY A 200 -3.72 -36.72 -31.40
N GLU A 201 -4.94 -36.25 -31.14
CA GLU A 201 -6.15 -36.69 -31.87
C GLU A 201 -6.18 -36.24 -33.33
N LYS A 202 -5.48 -35.16 -33.70
CA LYS A 202 -5.39 -34.70 -35.10
C LYS A 202 -4.30 -35.40 -35.91
N GLN A 203 -3.47 -36.22 -35.27
CA GLN A 203 -2.34 -36.94 -35.88
C GLN A 203 -2.57 -38.46 -35.95
N ALA A 204 -3.64 -38.97 -35.32
CA ALA A 204 -4.14 -40.34 -35.45
C ALA A 204 -5.29 -40.38 -36.46
#